data_AF-A0A1G4P1F8-F1
#
_entry.id   AF-A0A1G4P1F8-F1
#
_cell.length_a   1.000
_cell.length_b   1.000
_cell.length_c   1.000
_cell.angle_alpha   90.00
_cell.angle_beta   90.00
_cell.angle_gamma   90.00
#
_symmetry.space_group_name_H-M   'P 1'
#
loop_
_entity.id
_entity.type
_entity.pdbx_description
1 polymer ?
#
loop_
_entity_poly.entity_id
_entity_poly.type
_entity_poly.pdbx_seq_one_letter_code
_entity_poly.pdbx_strand_id
1 'polypeptide(L)'
;MGQKSNPNGLRLGIIRTWESKWYAEDKQVPSLVCEDFQIRNLIKNHYPKATISQIEIKRLKKSNDEVIEIELYTSKIGLIQGRR
;
A
#
# COMPACT_ATOMS: atom_id res chain seq x y z
N MET A 1 8.38 -27.93 -19.99
CA MET A 1 7.62 -27.25 -18.91
C MET A 1 8.00 -25.78 -18.92
N GLY A 2 7.02 -24.87 -19.02
CA GLY A 2 7.28 -23.42 -19.13
C GLY A 2 7.19 -22.70 -17.78
N GLN A 3 8.01 -21.68 -17.58
CA GLN A 3 7.92 -20.78 -16.43
C GLN A 3 6.62 -19.96 -16.53
N LYS A 4 5.77 -20.00 -15.50
CA LYS A 4 4.51 -19.25 -15.45
C LYS A 4 4.77 -17.84 -14.91
N SER A 5 4.21 -16.84 -15.57
CA SER A 5 4.28 -15.44 -15.13
C SER A 5 3.34 -15.18 -13.94
N ASN A 6 3.62 -14.12 -13.18
CA ASN A 6 2.75 -13.71 -12.09
C ASN A 6 1.43 -13.14 -12.66
N PRO A 7 0.26 -13.75 -12.34
CA PRO A 7 -1.02 -13.29 -12.87
C PRO A 7 -1.43 -11.91 -12.36
N ASN A 8 -0.90 -11.45 -11.23
CA ASN A 8 -1.17 -10.10 -10.72
C ASN A 8 -0.45 -9.05 -11.57
N GLY A 9 0.82 -9.28 -11.88
CA GLY A 9 1.60 -8.40 -12.75
C GLY A 9 1.05 -8.37 -14.17
N LEU A 10 0.66 -9.54 -14.71
CA LEU A 10 0.14 -9.63 -16.07
C LEU A 10 -1.21 -8.91 -16.28
N ARG A 11 -1.99 -8.70 -15.21
CA ARG A 11 -3.29 -8.00 -15.28
C ARG A 11 -3.23 -6.55 -14.81
N LEU A 12 -2.04 -6.08 -14.44
CA LEU A 12 -1.84 -4.74 -13.91
C LEU A 12 -2.02 -3.71 -15.04
N GLY A 13 -2.90 -2.73 -14.84
CA GLY A 13 -3.27 -1.75 -15.86
C GLY A 13 -4.39 -2.19 -16.81
N ILE A 14 -4.86 -3.44 -16.72
CA ILE A 14 -5.98 -3.95 -17.53
C ILE A 14 -7.23 -4.13 -16.65
N ILE A 15 -7.12 -5.01 -15.64
CA ILE A 15 -8.23 -5.32 -14.72
C ILE A 15 -7.83 -5.02 -13.27
N ARG A 16 -6.53 -5.07 -12.94
CA ARG A 16 -6.01 -4.74 -11.60
C ARG A 16 -5.28 -3.40 -11.59
N THR A 17 -5.46 -2.66 -10.51
CA THR A 17 -4.77 -1.40 -10.24
C THR A 17 -3.57 -1.58 -9.31
N TRP A 18 -2.70 -0.58 -9.27
CA TRP A 18 -1.57 -0.50 -8.34
C TRP A 18 -2.04 -0.40 -6.88
N GLU A 19 -1.26 -0.96 -5.96
CA GLU A 19 -1.49 -0.78 -4.52
C GLU A 19 -0.86 0.53 -4.00
N SER A 20 0.22 1.02 -4.60
CA SER A 20 0.78 2.34 -4.32
C SER A 20 0.48 3.25 -5.51
N LYS A 21 -0.34 4.28 -5.29
CA LYS A 21 -0.84 5.22 -6.32
C LYS A 21 -0.30 6.61 -6.01
N TRP A 22 0.85 6.94 -6.56
CA TRP A 22 1.46 8.26 -6.41
C TRP A 22 2.46 8.54 -7.55
N TYR A 23 2.86 9.81 -7.67
CA TYR A 23 3.87 10.26 -8.62
C TYR A 23 4.90 11.11 -7.90
N ALA A 24 6.18 10.94 -8.23
CA ALA A 24 7.29 11.72 -7.71
C ALA A 24 8.38 11.89 -8.76
N GLU A 25 9.30 12.81 -8.51
CA GLU A 25 10.49 12.99 -9.36
C GLU A 25 11.48 11.84 -9.17
N ASP A 26 12.21 11.47 -10.23
CA ASP A 26 13.08 10.29 -10.28
C ASP A 26 14.06 10.18 -9.10
N LYS A 27 14.58 11.31 -8.61
CA LYS A 27 15.51 11.34 -7.47
C LYS A 27 14.87 10.95 -6.15
N GLN A 28 13.58 11.19 -5.98
CA GLN A 28 12.83 10.96 -4.76
C GLN A 28 12.23 9.54 -4.71
N VAL A 29 11.95 8.94 -5.87
CA VAL A 29 11.30 7.63 -5.99
C VAL A 29 11.96 6.54 -5.13
N PRO A 30 13.29 6.34 -5.11
CA PRO A 30 13.90 5.26 -4.34
C PRO A 30 13.64 5.38 -2.82
N SER A 31 13.69 6.61 -2.30
CA SER A 31 13.44 6.89 -0.88
C SER A 31 11.98 6.60 -0.53
N LEU A 32 11.04 7.05 -1.37
CA LEU A 32 9.60 6.87 -1.16
C LEU A 32 9.19 5.39 -1.24
N VAL A 33 9.80 4.61 -2.14
CA VAL A 33 9.56 3.16 -2.24
C VAL A 33 10.04 2.43 -0.99
N CYS A 34 11.20 2.80 -0.45
CA CYS A 34 11.72 2.24 0.79
C CYS A 34 10.80 2.56 1.97
N GLU A 35 10.32 3.80 2.06
CA GLU A 35 9.37 4.24 3.08
C GLU A 35 8.04 3.49 2.96
N ASP A 36 7.47 3.33 1.75
CA ASP A 36 6.24 2.55 1.52
C ASP A 36 6.40 1.09 2.02
N PHE A 37 7.56 0.48 1.82
CA PHE A 37 7.85 -0.87 2.33
C PHE A 37 7.90 -0.90 3.86
N GLN A 38 8.53 0.08 4.49
CA GLN A 38 8.58 0.19 5.95
C GLN A 38 7.18 0.38 6.54
N ILE A 39 6.36 1.27 5.97
CA ILE A 39 4.97 1.49 6.38
C ILE A 39 4.18 0.18 6.33
N ARG A 40 4.28 -0.58 5.23
CA ARG A 40 3.58 -1.87 5.08
C ARG A 40 4.02 -2.89 6.13
N ASN A 41 5.31 -2.95 6.46
CA ASN A 41 5.83 -3.85 7.48
C ASN A 41 5.38 -3.45 8.88
N LEU A 42 5.44 -2.16 9.20
CA LEU A 42 4.96 -1.63 10.48
C LEU A 42 3.50 -2.01 10.71
N ILE A 43 2.63 -1.77 9.73
CA ILE A 43 1.20 -2.08 9.84
C ILE A 43 0.96 -3.58 10.05
N LYS A 44 1.66 -4.43 9.28
CA LYS A 44 1.54 -5.90 9.43
C LYS A 44 2.01 -6.39 10.80
N ASN A 45 3.09 -5.80 11.33
CA ASN A 45 3.66 -6.17 12.62
C ASN A 45 2.82 -5.65 13.80
N HIS A 46 2.23 -4.45 13.68
CA HIS A 46 1.35 -3.88 14.71
C HIS A 46 0.01 -4.60 14.80
N TYR A 47 -0.55 -5.04 13.67
CA TYR A 47 -1.88 -5.66 13.61
C TYR A 47 -1.87 -7.11 13.08
N PRO A 48 -1.12 -8.03 13.72
CA PRO A 48 -0.97 -9.40 13.20
C PRO A 48 -2.29 -10.18 13.20
N LYS A 49 -3.22 -9.84 14.10
CA LYS A 49 -4.53 -10.50 14.23
C LYS A 49 -5.62 -9.87 13.36
N ALA A 50 -5.37 -8.70 12.76
CA ALA A 50 -6.39 -7.93 12.06
C ALA A 50 -6.73 -8.46 10.67
N THR A 51 -6.06 -9.52 10.16
CA THR A 51 -6.41 -10.17 8.89
C THR A 51 -6.58 -9.15 7.75
N ILE A 52 -5.49 -8.43 7.46
CA ILE A 52 -5.44 -7.37 6.44
C ILE A 52 -5.25 -8.03 5.07
N SER A 53 -6.14 -7.73 4.11
CA SER A 53 -6.09 -8.30 2.76
C SER A 53 -5.27 -7.44 1.80
N GLN A 54 -5.42 -6.12 1.87
CA GLN A 54 -4.79 -5.16 0.96
C GLN A 54 -4.49 -3.85 1.69
N ILE A 55 -3.39 -3.21 1.31
CA ILE A 55 -2.97 -1.91 1.82
C ILE A 55 -2.77 -1.02 0.60
N GLU A 56 -3.62 -0.02 0.42
CA GLU A 56 -3.42 0.99 -0.62
C GLU A 56 -2.76 2.24 -0.03
N ILE A 57 -1.73 2.74 -0.69
CA ILE A 57 -1.00 3.95 -0.29
C ILE A 57 -1.17 4.99 -1.39
N LYS A 58 -1.72 6.13 -1.03
CA LYS A 58 -1.84 7.31 -1.90
C LYS A 58 -1.01 8.43 -1.29
N ARG A 59 -0.15 9.04 -2.09
CA ARG A 59 0.61 10.23 -1.68
C ARG A 59 0.09 11.42 -2.48
N LEU A 60 -0.45 12.40 -1.78
CA LEU A 60 -1.05 13.62 -2.34
C LEU A 60 -0.16 14.81 -1.98
N LYS A 61 0.26 15.58 -2.98
CA LYS A 61 0.89 16.89 -2.77
C LYS A 61 -0.22 17.93 -2.70
N LYS A 62 -0.65 18.32 -1.50
CA LYS A 62 -1.62 19.41 -1.32
C LYS A 62 -0.86 20.69 -1.01
N SER A 63 -0.68 21.53 -2.02
CA SER A 63 -0.24 22.94 -2.01
C SER A 63 1.07 23.30 -1.29
N ASN A 64 1.38 22.74 -0.12
CA ASN A 64 2.65 22.81 0.62
C ASN A 64 2.86 21.63 1.61
N ASP A 65 1.87 20.76 1.81
CA ASP A 65 1.96 19.60 2.72
C ASP A 65 1.96 18.28 1.94
N GLU A 66 2.85 17.37 2.33
CA GLU A 66 2.86 15.99 1.87
C GLU A 66 1.89 15.17 2.73
N VAL A 67 0.76 14.79 2.15
CA VAL A 67 -0.27 13.99 2.83
C VAL A 67 -0.20 12.55 2.31
N ILE A 68 -0.02 11.62 3.24
CA ILE A 68 -0.07 10.18 2.95
C ILE A 68 -1.43 9.65 3.42
N GLU A 69 -2.21 9.16 2.46
CA GLU A 69 -3.48 8.49 2.72
C GLU A 69 -3.27 6.98 2.60
N ILE A 70 -3.58 6.25 3.68
CA ILE A 70 -3.43 4.81 3.77
C ILE A 70 -4.81 4.19 3.93
N GLU A 71 -5.22 3.40 2.94
CA GLU A 71 -6.47 2.64 2.99
C GLU A 71 -6.17 1.19 3.35
N LEU A 72 -6.76 0.74 4.47
CA LEU A 72 -6.62 -0.61 4.97
C LEU A 72 -7.88 -1.43 4.68
N TYR A 73 -7.73 -2.46 3.87
CA TYR A 73 -8.79 -3.42 3.59
C TYR A 73 -8.63 -4.58 4.57
N THR A 74 -9.57 -4.68 5.52
CA THR A 74 -9.55 -5.69 6.58
C THR A 74 -10.94 -6.31 6.77
N SER A 75 -10.96 -7.59 7.15
CA SER A 75 -12.19 -8.27 7.59
C SER A 75 -12.55 -7.96 9.05
N LYS A 76 -11.62 -7.46 9.87
CA LYS A 76 -11.77 -7.26 11.32
C LYS A 76 -11.48 -5.83 11.74
N ILE A 77 -12.33 -4.90 11.30
CA ILE A 77 -12.16 -3.46 11.57
C ILE A 77 -12.08 -3.11 13.07
N GLY A 78 -12.85 -3.79 13.92
CA GLY A 78 -12.90 -3.50 15.37
C GLY A 78 -11.58 -3.73 16.11
N LEU A 79 -10.68 -4.57 15.59
CA LEU A 79 -9.34 -4.76 16.17
C LEU A 79 -8.41 -3.57 15.89
N ILE A 80 -8.63 -2.87 14.77
CA ILE A 80 -7.78 -1.74 14.34
C ILE A 80 -8.29 -0.44 14.96
N GLN A 81 -9.62 -0.23 14.96
CA GLN A 81 -10.23 0.99 15.49
C GLN A 81 -10.09 1.12 17.00
N GLY A 82 -9.93 0.00 17.72
CA GLY A 82 -9.94 -0.03 19.18
C GLY A 82 -11.33 0.28 19.76
N ARG A 83 -11.46 0.16 21.08
CA ARG A 83 -12.65 0.70 21.78
C ARG A 83 -12.35 2.15 22.15
N ARG A 84 -13.30 3.03 21.82
CA ARG A 84 -13.29 4.43 22.24
C ARG A 84 -13.81 4.57 23.66
#